data_AF-A0A7L5YSQ8-F1
#
_entry.id   AF-A0A7L5YSQ8-F1
#
_cell.length_a   1.000
_cell.length_b   1.000
_cell.length_c   1.000
_cell.angle_alpha   90.00
_cell.angle_beta   90.00
_cell.angle_gamma   90.00
#
_symmetry.space_group_name_H-M   'P 1'
#
loop_
_entity.id
_entity.type
_entity.pdbx_description
1 polymer ?
#
loop_
_entity_poly.entity_id
_entity_poly.type
_entity_poly.pdbx_seq_one_letter_code
_entity_poly.pdbx_strand_id
1 'polypeptide(L)'
;MESSLADVSPSEAPPTVWQKSLLNNLSHKRSVLALCQYYQRHSAIDEVAFMALMDELIAAYQEEVADLSHLLRLYDVPPSEAEMQRHLVRDGRARRTTQTRLEMLLGLVKANAHWYRRELGRQPPPDIAALWTSLLAAEQSRVEHISILMDPESALT
;
A
#
# COMPACT_ATOMS: atom_id res chain seq x y z
N MET A 1 -20.98 51.86 -16.80
CA MET A 1 -20.36 51.21 -15.63
C MET A 1 -21.08 49.89 -15.45
N GLU A 2 -20.39 48.78 -15.65
CA GLU A 2 -20.53 47.58 -14.82
C GLU A 2 -19.42 46.62 -15.27
N SER A 3 -18.47 46.43 -14.35
CA SER A 3 -17.29 45.62 -14.53
C SER A 3 -17.70 44.16 -14.44
N SER A 4 -17.53 43.41 -15.54
CA SER A 4 -17.66 41.96 -15.55
C SER A 4 -16.48 41.37 -14.76
N LEU A 5 -16.73 40.99 -13.51
CA LEU A 5 -15.81 40.17 -12.74
C LEU A 5 -15.79 38.78 -13.39
N ALA A 6 -14.69 38.50 -14.10
CA ALA A 6 -14.39 37.17 -14.57
C ALA A 6 -14.33 36.23 -13.37
N ASP A 7 -15.16 35.20 -13.43
CA ASP A 7 -15.14 34.02 -12.58
C ASP A 7 -13.82 33.28 -12.88
N VAL A 8 -12.76 33.66 -12.18
CA VAL A 8 -11.48 32.94 -12.21
C VAL A 8 -11.65 31.74 -11.31
N SER A 9 -12.20 30.66 -11.86
CA SER A 9 -12.06 29.33 -11.26
C SER A 9 -10.58 29.13 -10.90
N PRO A 10 -10.26 28.72 -9.66
CA PRO A 10 -8.88 28.46 -9.31
C PRO A 10 -8.35 27.41 -10.26
N SER A 11 -7.34 27.78 -11.05
CA SER A 11 -6.58 26.83 -11.85
C SER A 11 -5.89 25.88 -10.88
N GLU A 12 -6.45 24.70 -10.66
CA GLU A 12 -5.79 23.63 -9.89
C GLU A 12 -4.45 23.35 -10.56
N ALA A 13 -3.37 23.78 -9.91
CA ALA A 13 -2.03 23.44 -10.36
C ALA A 13 -1.92 21.91 -10.40
N PRO A 14 -1.32 21.32 -11.45
CA PRO A 14 -1.20 19.87 -11.54
C PRO A 14 -0.43 19.33 -10.33
N PRO A 15 -0.80 18.14 -9.80
CA PRO A 15 -0.16 17.63 -8.61
C PRO A 15 1.33 17.44 -8.82
N THR A 16 2.10 17.85 -7.80
CA THR A 16 3.55 17.69 -7.75
C THR A 16 3.94 16.21 -7.87
N VAL A 17 5.20 15.94 -8.21
CA VAL A 17 5.74 14.57 -8.26
C VAL A 17 5.49 13.82 -6.95
N TRP A 18 5.60 14.51 -5.81
CA TRP A 18 5.43 13.90 -4.49
C TRP A 18 3.96 13.65 -4.14
N GLN A 19 3.07 14.57 -4.49
CA GLN A 19 1.62 14.34 -4.36
C GLN A 19 1.18 13.13 -5.20
N LYS A 20 1.68 12.99 -6.43
CA LYS A 20 1.43 11.80 -7.27
C LYS A 20 2.00 10.52 -6.64
N SER A 21 3.20 10.60 -6.07
CA SER A 21 3.84 9.46 -5.39
C SER A 21 3.02 8.99 -4.18
N LEU A 22 2.55 9.93 -3.34
CA LEU A 22 1.67 9.66 -2.20
C LEU A 22 0.32 9.05 -2.64
N LEU A 23 -0.34 9.63 -3.64
CA LEU A 23 -1.61 9.11 -4.18
C LEU A 23 -1.46 7.68 -4.73
N ASN A 24 -0.40 7.43 -5.49
CA ASN A 24 -0.10 6.10 -6.03
C ASN A 24 0.13 5.08 -4.91
N ASN A 25 0.86 5.47 -3.85
CA ASN A 25 1.10 4.59 -2.72
C ASN A 25 -0.21 4.29 -1.97
N LEU A 26 -1.02 5.32 -1.67
CA LEU A 26 -2.31 5.13 -1.01
C LEU A 26 -3.27 4.25 -1.83
N SER A 27 -3.33 4.46 -3.14
CA SER A 27 -4.08 3.63 -4.09
C SER A 27 -3.67 2.16 -3.98
N HIS A 28 -2.37 1.91 -3.99
CA HIS A 28 -1.82 0.57 -3.85
C HIS A 28 -2.16 -0.05 -2.49
N LYS A 29 -1.89 0.65 -1.38
CA LYS A 29 -2.13 0.16 -0.01
C LYS A 29 -3.59 -0.18 0.24
N ARG A 30 -4.53 0.65 -0.23
CA ARG A 30 -5.97 0.33 -0.19
C ARG A 30 -6.31 -0.95 -0.94
N SER A 31 -5.65 -1.19 -2.07
CA SER A 31 -5.87 -2.37 -2.89
C SER A 31 -5.35 -3.64 -2.21
N VAL A 32 -4.16 -3.56 -1.58
CA VAL A 32 -3.60 -4.68 -0.82
C VAL A 32 -4.42 -4.94 0.44
N LEU A 33 -4.84 -3.91 1.16
CA LEU A 33 -5.76 -4.04 2.31
C LEU A 33 -7.04 -4.77 1.92
N ALA A 34 -7.70 -4.36 0.82
CA ALA A 34 -8.90 -5.00 0.32
C ALA A 34 -8.66 -6.46 -0.08
N LEU A 35 -7.47 -6.78 -0.57
CA LEU A 35 -7.06 -8.14 -0.90
C LEU A 35 -6.85 -8.99 0.36
N CYS A 36 -6.14 -8.50 1.36
CA CYS A 36 -5.95 -9.19 2.65
C CYS A 36 -7.29 -9.46 3.33
N GLN A 37 -8.20 -8.47 3.37
CA GLN A 37 -9.56 -8.64 3.88
C GLN A 37 -10.40 -9.64 3.05
N TYR A 38 -10.11 -9.77 1.76
CA TYR A 38 -10.75 -10.80 0.95
C TYR A 38 -10.22 -12.19 1.34
N TYR A 39 -8.90 -12.36 1.44
CA TYR A 39 -8.30 -13.62 1.84
C TYR A 39 -8.75 -14.07 3.24
N GLN A 40 -8.71 -13.18 4.22
CA GLN A 40 -9.19 -13.46 5.59
C GLN A 40 -10.62 -14.01 5.60
N ARG A 41 -11.53 -13.45 4.80
CA ARG A 41 -12.94 -13.87 4.73
C ARG A 41 -13.18 -15.17 3.94
N HIS A 42 -12.24 -15.58 3.09
CA HIS A 42 -12.41 -16.71 2.16
C HIS A 42 -11.35 -17.80 2.37
N SER A 43 -10.63 -17.75 3.49
CA SER A 43 -9.74 -18.80 3.93
C SER A 43 -10.49 -19.89 4.67
N ALA A 44 -10.01 -21.12 4.55
CA ALA A 44 -10.55 -22.23 5.31
C ALA A 44 -10.03 -22.18 6.77
N ILE A 45 -10.79 -22.77 7.70
CA ILE A 45 -10.54 -22.66 9.15
C ILE A 45 -9.19 -23.27 9.56
N ASP A 46 -8.69 -24.25 8.81
CA ASP A 46 -7.42 -24.94 9.06
C ASP A 46 -6.19 -24.15 8.56
N GLU A 47 -6.37 -23.04 7.84
CA GLU A 47 -5.29 -22.16 7.37
C GLU A 47 -4.79 -21.19 8.47
N VAL A 48 -4.62 -21.67 9.72
CA VAL A 48 -4.42 -20.84 10.92
C VAL A 48 -3.26 -19.83 10.79
N ALA A 49 -2.08 -20.28 10.35
CA ALA A 49 -0.92 -19.40 10.21
C ALA A 49 -1.11 -18.33 9.12
N PHE A 50 -1.82 -18.68 8.04
CA PHE A 50 -2.15 -17.72 6.99
C PHE A 50 -3.19 -16.69 7.46
N MET A 51 -4.20 -17.12 8.22
CA MET A 51 -5.19 -16.19 8.79
C MET A 51 -4.54 -15.22 9.78
N ALA A 52 -3.64 -15.71 10.65
CA ALA A 52 -2.87 -14.87 11.57
C ALA A 52 -2.05 -13.80 10.80
N LEU A 53 -1.37 -14.19 9.72
CA LEU A 53 -0.70 -13.24 8.84
C LEU A 53 -1.69 -12.23 8.24
N MET A 54 -2.89 -12.66 7.81
CA MET A 54 -3.89 -11.73 7.26
C MET A 54 -4.34 -10.70 8.30
N ASP A 55 -4.55 -11.11 9.55
CA ASP A 55 -4.92 -10.20 10.64
C ASP A 55 -3.85 -9.14 10.88
N GLU A 56 -2.58 -9.56 10.96
CA GLU A 56 -1.43 -8.67 11.11
C GLU A 56 -1.31 -7.69 9.94
N LEU A 57 -1.40 -8.19 8.70
CA LEU A 57 -1.31 -7.35 7.51
C LEU A 57 -2.48 -6.37 7.41
N ILE A 58 -3.70 -6.78 7.75
CA ILE A 58 -4.88 -5.90 7.75
C ILE A 58 -4.67 -4.75 8.72
N ALA A 59 -4.27 -5.03 9.96
CA ALA A 59 -4.02 -4.01 10.96
C ALA A 59 -2.94 -3.02 10.50
N ALA A 60 -1.80 -3.54 10.01
CA ALA A 60 -0.71 -2.70 9.54
C ALA A 60 -1.11 -1.85 8.33
N TYR A 61 -1.77 -2.42 7.32
CA TYR A 61 -2.21 -1.66 6.15
C TYR A 61 -3.29 -0.62 6.47
N GLN A 62 -4.13 -0.84 7.49
CA GLN A 62 -5.08 0.18 7.95
C GLN A 62 -4.36 1.40 8.54
N GLU A 63 -3.34 1.17 9.37
CA GLU A 63 -2.49 2.23 9.93
C GLU A 63 -1.75 2.99 8.83
N GLU A 64 -1.09 2.28 7.91
CA GLU A 64 -0.37 2.91 6.79
C GLU A 64 -1.30 3.72 5.87
N VAL A 65 -2.53 3.24 5.62
CA VAL A 65 -3.56 3.99 4.88
C VAL A 65 -3.95 5.26 5.63
N ALA A 66 -4.04 5.22 6.95
CA ALA A 66 -4.35 6.39 7.78
C ALA A 66 -3.22 7.42 7.73
N ASP A 67 -1.96 6.98 7.86
CA ASP A 67 -0.76 7.83 7.80
C ASP A 67 -0.62 8.52 6.44
N LEU A 68 -0.75 7.76 5.35
CA LEU A 68 -0.74 8.28 3.99
C LEU A 68 -1.87 9.28 3.76
N SER A 69 -3.07 8.97 4.25
CA SER A 69 -4.22 9.88 4.13
C SER A 69 -4.02 11.16 4.93
N HIS A 70 -3.37 11.08 6.10
CA HIS A 70 -3.01 12.26 6.87
C HIS A 70 -1.97 13.11 6.14
N LEU A 71 -0.90 12.50 5.64
CA LEU A 71 0.15 13.21 4.92
C LEU A 71 -0.38 13.88 3.65
N LEU A 72 -1.23 13.21 2.87
CA LEU A 72 -1.87 13.82 1.69
C LEU A 72 -2.66 15.10 2.03
N ARG A 73 -3.38 15.12 3.17
CA ARG A 73 -4.09 16.31 3.62
C ARG A 73 -3.16 17.47 4.00
N LEU A 74 -1.96 17.20 4.51
CA LEU A 74 -0.94 18.23 4.77
C LEU A 74 -0.39 18.86 3.49
N TYR A 75 -0.50 18.15 2.36
CA TYR A 75 -0.13 18.63 1.03
C TYR A 75 -1.34 19.13 0.23
N ASP A 76 -2.46 19.42 0.88
CA ASP A 76 -3.71 19.88 0.27
C ASP A 76 -4.26 18.95 -0.83
N VAL A 77 -3.99 17.64 -0.73
CA VAL A 77 -4.52 16.63 -1.65
C VAL A 77 -5.60 15.80 -0.96
N PRO A 78 -6.83 15.76 -1.48
CA PRO A 78 -7.89 14.90 -1.00
C PRO A 78 -7.52 13.41 -1.10
N PRO A 79 -7.49 12.64 0.00
CA PRO A 79 -7.19 11.21 -0.05
C PRO A 79 -8.21 10.39 -0.86
N SER A 80 -9.38 10.95 -1.17
CA SER A 80 -10.40 10.33 -2.03
C SER A 80 -9.95 10.18 -3.48
N GLU A 81 -8.98 10.97 -3.94
CA GLU A 81 -8.42 10.86 -5.30
C GLU A 81 -7.60 9.59 -5.52
N ALA A 82 -7.13 8.96 -4.44
CA ALA A 82 -6.41 7.69 -4.52
C ALA A 82 -7.37 6.52 -4.77
N GLU A 83 -7.72 6.29 -6.03
CA GLU A 83 -8.58 5.21 -6.47
C GLU A 83 -7.94 3.83 -6.29
N MET A 84 -8.71 2.83 -5.88
CA MET A 84 -8.22 1.46 -5.72
C MET A 84 -7.87 0.81 -7.08
N GLN A 85 -6.74 0.11 -7.13
CA GLN A 85 -6.25 -0.66 -8.28
C GLN A 85 -7.06 -1.94 -8.45
N ARG A 86 -8.22 -1.84 -9.12
CA ARG A 86 -9.18 -2.95 -9.27
C ARG A 86 -8.57 -4.21 -9.91
N HIS A 87 -7.61 -4.04 -10.81
CA HIS A 87 -6.92 -5.16 -11.46
C HIS A 87 -6.14 -6.01 -10.45
N LEU A 88 -5.42 -5.37 -9.51
CA LEU A 88 -4.67 -6.07 -8.45
C LEU A 88 -5.60 -6.91 -7.58
N VAL A 89 -6.73 -6.36 -7.16
CA VAL A 89 -7.73 -7.08 -6.36
C VAL A 89 -8.31 -8.25 -7.15
N ARG A 90 -8.67 -8.05 -8.42
CA ARG A 90 -9.20 -9.10 -9.30
C ARG A 90 -8.20 -10.25 -9.45
N ASP A 91 -6.94 -9.93 -9.75
CA ASP A 91 -5.90 -10.91 -10.00
C ASP A 91 -5.56 -11.70 -8.72
N GLY A 92 -5.67 -11.06 -7.55
CA GLY A 92 -5.54 -11.74 -6.26
C GLY A 92 -6.72 -12.65 -5.92
N ARG A 93 -7.95 -12.24 -6.22
CA ARG A 93 -9.13 -13.12 -6.06
C ARG A 93 -9.06 -14.39 -6.89
N ALA A 94 -8.30 -14.39 -7.98
CA ALA A 94 -8.10 -15.57 -8.83
C ALA A 94 -7.17 -16.62 -8.20
N ARG A 95 -6.45 -16.30 -7.11
CA ARG A 95 -5.52 -17.21 -6.42
C ARG A 95 -6.29 -18.19 -5.52
N ARG A 96 -6.20 -19.48 -5.82
CA ARG A 96 -7.03 -20.53 -5.20
C ARG A 96 -6.40 -21.19 -3.99
N THR A 97 -5.08 -21.23 -3.90
CA THR A 97 -4.35 -21.91 -2.82
C THR A 97 -3.62 -20.91 -1.95
N THR A 98 -3.44 -21.23 -0.66
CA THR A 98 -2.60 -20.47 0.28
C THR A 98 -1.23 -20.15 -0.31
N GLN A 99 -0.58 -21.14 -0.92
CA GLN A 99 0.72 -20.95 -1.57
C GLN A 99 0.69 -19.84 -2.63
N THR A 100 -0.24 -19.90 -3.59
CA THR A 100 -0.31 -18.88 -4.65
C THR A 100 -0.74 -17.49 -4.14
N ARG A 101 -1.43 -17.43 -3.00
CA ARG A 101 -1.76 -16.18 -2.30
C ARG A 101 -0.53 -15.60 -1.62
N LEU A 102 0.25 -16.43 -0.93
CA LEU A 102 1.52 -16.04 -0.30
C LEU A 102 2.55 -15.59 -1.34
N GLU A 103 2.70 -16.30 -2.46
CA GLU A 103 3.56 -15.90 -3.58
C GLU A 103 3.21 -14.51 -4.11
N MET A 104 1.91 -14.25 -4.28
CA MET A 104 1.43 -12.95 -4.71
C MET A 104 1.75 -11.87 -3.68
N LEU A 105 1.45 -12.09 -2.40
CA LEU A 105 1.75 -11.14 -1.33
C LEU A 105 3.24 -10.87 -1.23
N LEU A 106 4.08 -11.91 -1.32
CA LEU A 106 5.53 -11.80 -1.33
C LEU A 106 6.01 -10.93 -2.51
N GLY A 107 5.46 -11.15 -3.70
CA GLY A 107 5.75 -10.34 -4.88
C GLY A 107 5.40 -8.85 -4.66
N LEU A 108 4.24 -8.57 -4.06
CA LEU A 108 3.81 -7.21 -3.75
C LEU A 108 4.73 -6.52 -2.73
N VAL A 109 5.04 -7.16 -1.61
CA VAL A 109 5.88 -6.55 -0.57
C VAL A 109 7.32 -6.34 -1.07
N LYS A 110 7.87 -7.26 -1.88
CA LYS A 110 9.18 -7.08 -2.54
C LYS A 110 9.17 -5.90 -3.52
N ALA A 111 8.12 -5.78 -4.32
CA ALA A 111 7.97 -4.67 -5.26
C ALA A 111 7.86 -3.32 -4.51
N ASN A 112 7.12 -3.27 -3.41
CA ASN A 112 7.01 -2.08 -2.57
C ASN A 112 8.34 -1.71 -1.92
N ALA A 113 9.07 -2.65 -1.33
CA ALA A 113 10.40 -2.41 -0.77
C ALA A 113 11.36 -1.84 -1.83
N HIS A 114 11.34 -2.38 -3.05
CA HIS A 114 12.14 -1.82 -4.16
C HIS A 114 11.68 -0.41 -4.55
N TRP A 115 10.37 -0.17 -4.60
CA TRP A 115 9.79 1.14 -4.89
C TRP A 115 10.21 2.19 -3.86
N TYR A 116 10.11 1.90 -2.56
CA TYR A 116 10.52 2.84 -1.50
C TYR A 116 12.00 3.19 -1.59
N ARG A 117 12.89 2.22 -1.84
CA ARG A 117 14.32 2.51 -2.04
C ARG A 117 14.56 3.46 -3.20
N ARG A 118 13.83 3.29 -4.30
CA ARG A 118 13.94 4.18 -5.47
C ARG A 118 13.39 5.57 -5.17
N GLU A 119 12.26 5.68 -4.48
CA GLU A 119 11.68 6.98 -4.10
C GLU A 119 12.56 7.72 -3.11
N LEU A 120 13.14 7.05 -2.11
CA LEU A 120 14.13 7.62 -1.19
C LEU A 120 15.37 8.14 -1.94
N GLY A 121 15.82 7.43 -2.99
CA GLY A 121 16.92 7.87 -3.85
C GLY A 121 16.65 9.15 -4.65
N ARG A 122 15.38 9.57 -4.77
CA ARG A 122 14.98 10.84 -5.41
C ARG A 122 14.95 12.02 -4.45
N GLN A 123 15.36 11.82 -3.20
CA GLN A 123 15.44 12.86 -2.15
C GLN A 123 14.08 13.54 -1.91
N PRO A 124 13.06 12.79 -1.42
CA PRO A 124 11.76 13.37 -1.09
C PRO A 124 11.86 14.37 0.07
N PRO A 125 10.84 15.22 0.26
CA PRO A 125 10.68 16.04 1.46
C PRO A 125 10.86 15.22 2.75
N PRO A 126 11.36 15.82 3.85
CA PRO A 126 11.76 15.06 5.05
C PRO A 126 10.65 14.20 5.68
N ASP A 127 9.42 14.69 5.68
CA ASP A 127 8.23 13.98 6.17
C ASP A 127 7.89 12.76 5.31
N ILE A 128 7.94 12.90 3.98
CA ILE A 128 7.76 11.80 3.03
C ILE A 128 8.93 10.81 3.13
N ALA A 129 10.16 11.30 3.28
CA ALA A 129 11.34 10.46 3.49
C ALA A 129 11.22 9.61 4.77
N ALA A 130 10.75 10.21 5.86
CA ALA A 130 10.52 9.52 7.12
C ALA A 130 9.46 8.42 6.96
N LEU A 131 8.33 8.74 6.32
CA LEU A 131 7.29 7.74 6.05
C LEU A 131 7.82 6.61 5.15
N TRP A 132 8.53 6.92 4.07
CA TRP A 132 9.06 5.90 3.14
C TRP A 132 10.08 4.99 3.80
N THR A 133 10.88 5.52 4.73
CA THR A 133 11.85 4.74 5.51
C THR A 133 11.13 3.76 6.44
N SER A 134 10.10 4.22 7.16
CA SER A 134 9.29 3.36 8.03
C SER A 134 8.58 2.26 7.24
N LEU A 135 7.93 2.62 6.13
CA LEU A 135 7.26 1.66 5.26
C LEU A 135 8.24 0.67 4.63
N LEU A 136 9.44 1.10 4.24
CA LEU A 136 10.48 0.19 3.72
C LEU A 136 10.86 -0.88 4.76
N ALA A 137 11.09 -0.47 6.02
CA ALA A 137 11.41 -1.41 7.09
C ALA A 137 10.26 -2.41 7.32
N ALA A 138 9.01 -1.93 7.31
CA ALA A 138 7.83 -2.78 7.42
C ALA A 138 7.74 -3.79 6.25
N GLU A 139 7.95 -3.38 5.01
CA GLU A 139 7.95 -4.31 3.87
C GLU A 139 9.08 -5.34 3.94
N GLN A 140 10.27 -4.97 4.44
CA GLN A 140 11.38 -5.91 4.63
C GLN A 140 11.05 -6.98 5.67
N SER A 141 10.48 -6.57 6.80
CA SER A 141 10.00 -7.52 7.82
C SER A 141 8.91 -8.44 7.28
N ARG A 142 7.98 -7.94 6.45
CA ARG A 142 6.95 -8.76 5.78
C ARG A 142 7.55 -9.75 4.79
N VAL A 143 8.61 -9.38 4.06
CA VAL A 143 9.32 -10.31 3.17
C VAL A 143 9.86 -11.49 3.97
N GLU A 144 10.49 -11.24 5.11
CA GLU A 144 11.02 -12.28 5.99
C GLU A 144 9.89 -13.18 6.52
N HIS A 145 8.84 -12.59 7.10
CA HIS A 145 7.72 -13.33 7.66
C HIS A 145 7.01 -14.21 6.62
N ILE A 146 6.67 -13.64 5.45
CA ILE A 146 6.01 -14.38 4.38
C ILE A 146 6.92 -15.49 3.84
N SER A 147 8.23 -15.26 3.74
CA SER A 147 9.17 -16.28 3.26
C SER A 147 9.25 -17.47 4.22
N ILE A 148 9.25 -17.23 5.54
CA ILE A 148 9.21 -18.29 6.57
C ILE A 148 7.93 -19.11 6.45
N LEU A 149 6.77 -18.45 6.24
CA LEU A 149 5.50 -19.16 6.07
C LEU A 149 5.42 -20.00 4.79
N MET A 150 6.14 -19.60 3.74
CA MET A 150 6.21 -20.33 2.48
C MET A 150 7.18 -21.51 2.52
N ASP A 151 8.20 -21.43 3.37
CA ASP A 151 9.19 -22.49 3.57
C ASP A 151 9.58 -22.59 5.06
N PRO A 152 8.75 -23.25 5.88
CA PRO A 152 8.99 -23.36 7.31
C PRO A 152 10.20 -24.23 7.66
N GLU A 153 10.69 -25.07 6.74
CA GLU A 153 11.89 -25.89 6.95
C GLU A 153 13.17 -25.03 6.92
N SER A 154 13.17 -23.93 6.15
CA SER A 154 14.27 -22.96 6.10
C SER A 154 14.45 -22.13 7.39
N ALA A 155 13.51 -22.17 8.34
CA ALA A 155 13.60 -21.44 9.61
C ALA A 155 14.33 -22.20 10.73
N LEU A 156 14.73 -23.46 10.49
CA LEU A 156 15.36 -24.37 11.46
C LEU A 156 16.86 -24.63 11.19
N THR A 157 17.45 -23.96 10.21
CA THR A 157 18.88 -24.04 9.83
C THR A 157 19.56 -22.69 9.98
#